data_AF-A0A3A3YWQ5-F1
#
_entry.id   AF-A0A3A3YWQ5-F1
#
_cell.length_a   1.000
_cell.length_b   1.000
_cell.length_c   1.000
_cell.angle_alpha   90.00
_cell.angle_beta   90.00
_cell.angle_gamma   90.00
#
_symmetry.space_group_name_H-M   'P 1'
#
loop_
_entity.id
_entity.type
_entity.pdbx_description
1 polymer ?
#
loop_
_entity_poly.entity_id
_entity_poly.type
_entity_poly.pdbx_seq_one_letter_code
_entity_poly.pdbx_strand_id
1 'polypeptide(L)'
;MEETRARRVVDALRGRGVDARLARPATYRFGVAVALPGGREAVWDTDGTAGLEAQVLADGVLVGFVPHVPGSEGFDEHEVVAAIAATDYDRPVATVARTPPPPGPPLPPEGGLFRRFLDGFRYR
;
A
#
# COMPACT_ATOMS: atom_id res chain seq x y z
N MET A 1 -10.54 2.72 -1.51
CA MET A 1 -10.46 2.00 -0.21
C MET A 1 -11.16 2.75 0.94
N GLU A 2 -11.57 2.02 1.99
CA GLU A 2 -11.94 2.57 3.32
C GLU A 2 -10.71 2.90 4.18
N GLU A 3 -10.77 3.95 5.01
CA GLU A 3 -9.60 4.41 5.81
C GLU A 3 -9.06 3.35 6.76
N THR A 4 -9.95 2.65 7.48
CA THR A 4 -9.54 1.62 8.45
C THR A 4 -8.85 0.44 7.75
N ARG A 5 -9.36 0.06 6.58
CA ARG A 5 -8.76 -0.99 5.75
C ARG A 5 -7.38 -0.55 5.23
N ALA A 6 -7.28 0.67 4.70
CA ALA A 6 -6.02 1.24 4.22
C ALA A 6 -4.95 1.28 5.31
N ARG A 7 -5.31 1.69 6.55
CA ARG A 7 -4.41 1.66 7.70
C ARG A 7 -3.90 0.25 8.01
N ARG A 8 -4.77 -0.75 8.04
CA ARG A 8 -4.37 -2.15 8.30
C ARG A 8 -3.44 -2.68 7.22
N VAL A 9 -3.71 -2.36 5.95
CA VAL A 9 -2.83 -2.73 4.82
C VAL A 9 -1.46 -2.06 4.94
N VAL A 10 -1.41 -0.76 5.29
CA VAL A 10 -0.14 -0.04 5.54
C VAL A 10 0.65 -0.70 6.66
N ASP A 11 0.02 -0.94 7.81
CA ASP A 11 0.68 -1.58 8.96
C ASP A 11 1.24 -2.97 8.58
N ALA A 12 0.48 -3.76 7.81
CA ALA A 12 0.90 -5.07 7.34
C ALA A 12 2.05 -5.02 6.31
N LEU A 13 2.05 -4.03 5.40
CA LEU A 13 3.12 -3.82 4.42
C LEU A 13 4.42 -3.39 5.10
N ARG A 14 4.35 -2.46 6.06
CA ARG A 14 5.51 -2.03 6.85
C ARG A 14 6.10 -3.18 7.65
N GLY A 15 5.24 -4.06 8.19
CA GLY A 15 5.65 -5.31 8.83
C GLY A 15 6.41 -6.27 7.91
N ARG A 16 6.29 -6.14 6.58
CA ARG A 16 7.03 -6.90 5.55
C ARG A 16 8.25 -6.17 4.99
N GLY A 17 8.58 -4.99 5.54
CA GLY A 17 9.69 -4.16 5.08
C GLY A 17 9.37 -3.29 3.87
N VAL A 18 8.09 -3.19 3.47
CA VAL A 18 7.65 -2.28 2.40
C VAL A 18 7.37 -0.92 3.01
N ASP A 19 8.01 0.13 2.48
CA ASP A 19 7.81 1.50 2.98
C ASP A 19 6.47 2.05 2.48
N ALA A 20 5.41 1.71 3.23
CA ALA A 20 4.05 2.11 2.94
C ALA A 20 3.56 3.23 3.88
N ARG A 21 2.73 4.12 3.34
CA ARG A 21 2.06 5.22 4.06
C ARG A 21 0.61 5.34 3.65
N LEU A 22 -0.21 5.94 4.53
CA LEU A 22 -1.61 6.21 4.20
C LEU A 22 -1.70 7.33 3.14
N ALA A 23 -2.26 7.03 1.97
CA ALA A 23 -2.51 8.02 0.94
C ALA A 23 -3.90 8.66 1.13
N ARG A 24 -3.97 9.99 0.95
CA ARG A 24 -5.21 10.78 0.99
C ARG A 24 -5.38 11.58 -0.30
N PRO A 25 -5.64 10.90 -1.45
CA PRO A 25 -5.69 11.54 -2.76
C PRO A 25 -6.83 12.57 -2.90
N ALA A 26 -7.92 12.43 -2.13
CA ALA A 26 -9.03 13.38 -2.11
C ALA A 26 -9.76 13.34 -0.76
N THR A 27 -10.62 14.32 -0.50
CA THR A 27 -11.51 14.31 0.66
C THR A 27 -12.37 13.04 0.65
N TYR A 28 -12.36 12.27 1.74
CA TYR A 28 -13.03 10.97 1.88
C TYR A 28 -12.53 9.85 0.96
N ARG A 29 -11.36 10.01 0.35
CA ARG A 29 -10.72 8.94 -0.42
C ARG A 29 -9.40 8.56 0.22
N PHE A 30 -9.27 7.28 0.53
CA PHE A 30 -8.10 6.70 1.17
C PHE A 30 -7.50 5.61 0.29
N GLY A 31 -6.18 5.55 0.27
CA GLY A 31 -5.41 4.56 -0.46
C GLY A 31 -4.11 4.23 0.26
N VAL A 32 -3.26 3.47 -0.40
CA VAL A 32 -1.96 3.04 0.14
C VAL A 32 -0.86 3.56 -0.76
N ALA A 33 0.04 4.34 -0.22
CA ALA A 33 1.20 4.84 -0.93
C ALA A 33 2.43 4.00 -0.57
N VAL A 34 3.19 3.55 -1.56
CA VAL A 34 4.43 2.79 -1.37
C VAL A 34 5.58 3.60 -1.94
N ALA A 35 6.56 3.93 -1.10
CA ALA A 35 7.78 4.59 -1.54
C ALA A 35 8.65 3.62 -2.34
N LEU A 36 9.13 4.08 -3.49
CA LEU A 36 9.94 3.31 -4.43
C LEU A 36 11.33 3.95 -4.60
N PRO A 37 12.34 3.18 -5.03
CA PRO A 37 13.65 3.71 -5.33
C PRO A 37 13.60 4.83 -6.38
N GLY A 38 14.45 5.84 -6.20
CA GLY A 38 14.56 6.98 -7.10
C GLY A 38 13.52 8.09 -6.87
N GLY A 39 12.94 8.17 -5.67
CA GLY A 39 11.96 9.21 -5.32
C GLY A 39 10.57 8.99 -5.92
N ARG A 40 10.34 7.77 -6.45
CA ARG A 40 9.05 7.37 -7.00
C ARG A 40 8.11 6.92 -5.88
N GLU A 41 6.81 6.97 -6.16
CA GLU A 41 5.77 6.52 -5.25
C GLU A 41 4.66 5.80 -6.01
N ALA A 42 4.28 4.61 -5.57
CA ALA A 42 3.11 3.91 -6.07
C ALA A 42 1.91 4.16 -5.16
N VAL A 43 0.86 4.81 -5.67
CA VAL A 43 -0.37 5.09 -4.93
C VAL A 43 -1.46 4.14 -5.39
N TRP A 44 -1.94 3.30 -4.47
CA TRP A 44 -2.92 2.25 -4.69
C TRP A 44 -4.34 2.68 -4.29
N ASP A 45 -5.31 2.18 -5.05
CA ASP A 45 -6.76 2.31 -4.79
C ASP A 45 -7.19 3.78 -4.59
N THR A 46 -6.80 4.59 -5.58
CA THR A 46 -6.98 6.06 -5.57
C THR A 46 -8.21 6.54 -6.30
N ASP A 47 -9.00 5.67 -6.91
CA ASP A 47 -10.13 6.07 -7.78
C ASP A 47 -11.49 5.53 -7.33
N GLY A 48 -11.51 4.60 -6.36
CA GLY A 48 -12.75 4.01 -5.84
C GLY A 48 -13.35 2.96 -6.78
N THR A 49 -12.56 2.43 -7.71
CA THR A 49 -12.95 1.24 -8.47
C THR A 49 -13.04 0.03 -7.54
N ALA A 50 -13.83 -0.97 -7.96
CA ALA A 50 -14.00 -2.19 -7.18
C ALA A 50 -12.69 -2.99 -7.07
N GLY A 51 -11.76 -2.81 -8.01
CA GLY A 51 -10.52 -3.57 -8.08
C GLY A 51 -9.29 -2.81 -7.64
N LEU A 52 -8.23 -3.57 -7.41
CA LEU A 52 -6.93 -3.09 -7.00
C LEU A 52 -6.14 -2.61 -8.22
N GLU A 53 -5.70 -1.36 -8.19
CA GLU A 53 -4.87 -0.70 -9.19
C GLU A 53 -3.95 0.33 -8.52
N ALA A 54 -2.92 0.79 -9.23
CA ALA A 54 -1.98 1.77 -8.71
C ALA A 54 -1.48 2.74 -9.77
N GLN A 55 -1.16 3.97 -9.35
CA GLN A 55 -0.45 4.96 -10.16
C GLN A 55 0.96 5.15 -9.60
N VAL A 56 1.97 5.14 -10.47
CA VAL A 56 3.36 5.39 -10.10
C VAL A 56 3.71 6.83 -10.45
N LEU A 57 4.04 7.62 -9.43
CA LEU A 57 4.39 9.02 -9.52
C LEU A 57 5.89 9.20 -9.31
N ALA A 58 6.50 10.16 -9.99
CA ALA A 58 7.82 10.71 -9.70
C ALA A 58 7.68 12.22 -9.58
N ASP A 59 8.05 12.80 -8.45
CA ASP A 59 7.89 14.25 -8.19
C ASP A 59 6.46 14.76 -8.45
N GLY A 60 5.46 13.93 -8.16
CA GLY A 60 4.04 14.24 -8.39
C GLY A 60 3.57 14.08 -9.85
N VAL A 61 4.44 13.69 -10.78
CA VAL A 61 4.13 13.43 -12.19
C VAL A 61 3.91 11.94 -12.43
N LEU A 62 2.84 11.55 -13.13
CA LEU A 62 2.56 10.17 -13.49
C LEU A 62 3.63 9.63 -14.45
N VAL A 63 4.34 8.58 -14.03
CA VAL A 63 5.42 7.92 -14.80
C VAL A 63 5.15 6.45 -15.11
N GLY A 64 4.13 5.86 -14.50
CA GLY A 64 3.71 4.48 -14.74
C GLY A 64 2.43 4.13 -14.01
N PHE A 65 1.92 2.93 -14.22
CA PHE A 65 0.75 2.43 -13.49
C PHE A 65 0.74 0.91 -13.41
N VAL A 66 0.04 0.40 -12.41
CA VAL A 66 -0.36 -1.01 -12.29
C VAL A 66 -1.79 -1.09 -12.80
N PRO A 67 -2.06 -1.82 -13.89
CA PRO A 67 -3.43 -1.98 -14.36
C PRO A 67 -4.25 -2.73 -13.32
N HIS A 68 -5.56 -2.61 -13.42
CA HIS A 68 -6.51 -3.39 -12.64
C HIS A 68 -6.09 -4.86 -12.55
N VAL A 69 -5.97 -5.38 -11.33
CA VAL A 69 -5.63 -6.77 -11.06
C VAL A 69 -6.91 -7.62 -11.16
N PRO A 70 -7.04 -8.55 -12.12
CA PRO A 70 -8.27 -9.30 -12.32
C PRO A 70 -8.67 -10.12 -11.07
N GLY A 71 -9.93 -10.03 -10.65
CA GLY A 71 -10.47 -10.76 -9.50
C GLY A 71 -10.15 -10.10 -8.14
N SER A 72 -9.47 -8.96 -8.15
CA SER A 72 -9.14 -8.22 -6.93
C SER A 72 -10.32 -7.56 -6.23
N GLU A 73 -11.49 -7.54 -6.86
CA GLU A 73 -12.74 -7.05 -6.27
C GLU A 73 -13.17 -7.85 -5.04
N GLY A 74 -12.78 -9.13 -5.01
CA GLY A 74 -13.04 -10.04 -3.90
C GLY A 74 -11.90 -10.16 -2.89
N PHE A 75 -10.76 -9.48 -3.11
CA PHE A 75 -9.59 -9.68 -2.26
C PHE A 75 -9.87 -9.27 -0.82
N ASP A 76 -9.41 -10.10 0.12
CA ASP A 76 -9.30 -9.74 1.52
C ASP A 76 -8.09 -8.83 1.79
N GLU A 77 -7.84 -8.48 3.06
CA GLU A 77 -6.71 -7.62 3.42
C GLU A 77 -5.36 -8.29 3.19
N HIS A 78 -5.25 -9.60 3.38
CA HIS A 78 -4.02 -10.35 3.20
C HIS A 78 -3.67 -10.48 1.71
N GLU A 79 -4.66 -10.72 0.86
CA GLU A 79 -4.54 -10.78 -0.59
C GLU A 79 -4.12 -9.44 -1.18
N VAL A 80 -4.71 -8.33 -0.70
CA VAL A 80 -4.28 -6.97 -1.07
C VAL A 80 -2.81 -6.74 -0.70
N VAL A 81 -2.41 -7.03 0.53
CA VAL A 81 -1.01 -6.87 0.98
C VAL A 81 -0.06 -7.73 0.15
N ALA A 82 -0.45 -8.97 -0.17
CA ALA A 82 0.35 -9.87 -1.00
C ALA A 82 0.51 -9.33 -2.43
N ALA A 83 -0.57 -8.84 -3.04
CA ALA A 83 -0.55 -8.27 -4.39
C ALA A 83 0.34 -7.01 -4.46
N ILE A 84 0.18 -6.08 -3.51
CA ILE A 84 0.98 -4.86 -3.43
C ILE A 84 2.48 -5.20 -3.25
N ALA A 85 2.79 -6.13 -2.35
CA ALA A 85 4.18 -6.54 -2.11
C ALA A 85 4.79 -7.31 -3.29
N ALA A 86 3.99 -8.04 -4.07
CA ALA A 86 4.42 -8.80 -5.24
C ALA A 86 4.51 -8.00 -6.53
N THR A 87 4.14 -6.73 -6.51
CA THR A 87 4.12 -5.91 -7.72
C THR A 87 5.52 -5.46 -8.12
N ASP A 88 5.88 -5.66 -9.39
CA ASP A 88 7.12 -5.16 -9.98
C ASP A 88 6.91 -3.73 -10.49
N TYR A 89 7.33 -2.75 -9.68
CA TYR A 89 7.19 -1.32 -9.99
C TYR A 89 8.29 -0.75 -10.91
N ASP A 90 9.26 -1.57 -11.34
CA ASP A 90 10.34 -1.12 -12.22
C ASP A 90 9.96 -1.13 -13.70
N ARG A 91 8.77 -1.66 -14.03
CA ARG A 91 8.22 -1.64 -15.38
C ARG A 91 7.21 -0.50 -15.55
N PRO A 92 7.21 0.20 -16.71
CA PRO A 92 6.28 1.29 -17.00
C PRO A 92 4.81 0.83 -17.01
N VAL A 93 4.58 -0.43 -17.38
CA VAL A 93 3.36 -1.17 -17.06
C VAL A 93 3.77 -2.23 -16.05
N ALA A 94 3.53 -1.95 -14.78
CA ALA A 94 3.87 -2.85 -13.69
C ALA A 94 2.90 -4.03 -13.73
N THR A 95 3.39 -5.22 -14.10
CA THR A 95 2.63 -6.46 -14.00
C THR A 95 2.85 -7.06 -12.62
N VAL A 96 1.78 -7.43 -11.91
CA VAL A 96 1.89 -8.18 -10.65
C VAL A 96 2.70 -9.44 -10.90
N ALA A 97 3.82 -9.62 -10.20
CA ALA A 97 4.59 -10.84 -10.33
C ALA A 97 3.81 -11.99 -9.70
N ARG A 98 3.76 -13.15 -10.36
CA ARG A 98 3.11 -14.37 -9.83
C ARG A 98 3.71 -14.85 -8.51
N THR A 99 4.89 -14.36 -8.14
CA THR A 99 5.59 -14.74 -6.92
C THR A 99 6.10 -13.47 -6.23
N PRO A 100 5.67 -13.21 -4.98
CA PRO A 100 6.18 -12.07 -4.23
C PRO A 100 7.69 -12.20 -3.99
N PRO A 101 8.46 -11.08 -3.99
CA PRO A 101 9.83 -11.09 -3.51
C PRO A 101 9.87 -11.50 -2.03
N PRO A 102 11.00 -12.09 -1.57
CA PRO A 102 11.16 -12.45 -0.16
C PRO A 102 11.04 -11.20 0.73
N PRO A 103 10.37 -11.29 1.89
CA PRO A 103 10.12 -10.16 2.76
C PRO A 103 11.44 -9.54 3.26
N GLY A 104 11.50 -8.21 3.30
CA GLY A 104 12.62 -7.46 3.86
C GLY A 104 12.52 -7.33 5.38
N PRO A 105 13.55 -6.76 6.05
CA PRO A 105 13.47 -6.45 7.47
C PRO A 105 12.30 -5.48 7.74
N PRO A 106 11.51 -5.71 8.81
CA PRO A 106 10.31 -4.90 9.09
C PRO A 106 10.68 -3.44 9.34
N LEU A 107 9.89 -2.53 8.76
CA LEU A 107 10.00 -1.10 9.00
C LEU A 107 9.13 -0.69 10.21
N PRO A 108 9.55 0.31 11.00
CA PRO A 108 8.74 0.79 12.12
C PRO A 108 7.39 1.32 11.59
N PRO A 109 6.25 1.02 12.24
CA PRO A 109 4.95 1.54 11.81
C PRO A 109 4.94 3.07 11.78
N GLU A 110 4.20 3.67 10.86
CA GLU A 110 3.98 5.12 10.86
C GLU A 110 3.27 5.53 12.16
N GLY A 111 3.73 6.61 12.81
CA GLY A 111 3.18 7.09 14.09
C GLY A 111 4.00 6.71 15.33
N GLY A 112 5.33 6.82 15.23
CA GLY A 112 6.30 6.45 16.27
C GLY A 112 5.96 6.90 17.69
N LEU A 113 6.40 6.13 18.69
CA LEU A 113 6.32 6.29 20.16
C LEU A 113 4.96 6.61 20.80
N PHE A 114 4.10 7.42 20.20
CA PHE A 114 2.79 7.82 20.72
C PHE A 114 1.78 6.66 20.79
N ARG A 115 1.91 5.62 19.95
CA ARG A 115 0.99 4.47 19.97
C ARG A 115 1.24 3.49 21.14
N ARG A 116 2.46 3.39 21.69
CA ARG A 116 2.71 2.59 22.91
C ARG A 116 2.01 3.16 24.15
N PHE A 117 1.69 4.45 24.15
CA PHE A 117 1.04 5.09 25.29
C PHE A 117 -0.49 4.92 25.28
N LEU A 118 -1.11 4.74 24.11
CA LEU A 118 -2.58 4.63 24.00
C LEU A 118 -3.09 3.18 24.10
N ASP A 119 -2.30 2.18 23.72
CA ASP A 119 -2.69 0.76 23.86
C ASP A 119 -2.66 0.24 25.31
N GLY A 120 -2.14 1.03 26.27
CA GLY A 120 -2.06 0.64 27.69
C GLY A 120 -3.37 0.73 28.48
N PHE A 121 -4.47 1.26 27.91
CA PHE A 121 -5.70 1.56 28.67
C PHE A 121 -6.94 0.77 28.28
N ARG A 122 -6.87 -0.17 27.32
CA ARG A 122 -8.05 -0.98 26.96
C ARG A 122 -7.71 -2.45 26.75
N TYR A 123 -7.41 -3.16 27.83
CA TYR A 123 -7.87 -4.54 28.05
C TYR A 123 -7.94 -4.80 29.55
N ARG A 124 -9.15 -4.73 30.10
CA ARG A 124 -9.59 -5.51 31.25
C ARG A 124 -11.04 -5.91 31.02
#